data_AF-A0A9D6WBC9-F1
#
_entry.id   AF-A0A9D6WBC9-F1
#
_cell.length_a   1.000
_cell.length_b   1.000
_cell.length_c   1.000
_cell.angle_alpha   90.00
_cell.angle_beta   90.00
_cell.angle_gamma   90.00
#
_symmetry.space_group_name_H-M   'P 1'
#
loop_
_entity.id
_entity.type
_entity.pdbx_description
1 polymer ?
#
loop_
_entity_poly.entity_id
_entity_poly.type
_entity_poly.pdbx_seq_one_letter_code
_entity_poly.pdbx_strand_id
1 'polypeptide(L)' 'MAKWTMEEVLRRALRLEMTHFGEYQKGANEAQIPSLKAMLTFLAEEEKKHAKLIRDKMAQLKVKE' A
#
# COMPACT_ATOMS: atom_id res chain seq x y z
N MET A 1 12.55 21.44 4.70
CA MET A 1 12.25 20.03 4.35
C MET A 1 12.22 19.23 5.65
N ALA A 2 11.24 18.35 5.82
CA ALA A 2 11.19 17.48 7.00
C ALA A 2 12.46 16.60 7.06
N LYS A 3 13.04 16.44 8.25
CA LYS A 3 14.21 15.59 8.48
C LYS A 3 13.74 14.19 8.88
N TRP A 4 13.36 13.38 7.89
CA TRP A 4 13.03 11.96 8.14
C TRP A 4 14.23 11.07 7.84
N THR A 5 14.42 10.07 8.68
CA THR A 5 15.32 8.94 8.42
C THR A 5 14.73 8.04 7.34
N MET A 6 15.57 7.26 6.67
CA MET A 6 15.13 6.27 5.68
C MET A 6 14.16 5.25 6.30
N GLU A 7 14.39 4.85 7.55
CA GLU A 7 13.51 3.95 8.30
C GLU A 7 12.10 4.54 8.50
N GLU A 8 12.01 5.81 8.91
CA GLU A 8 10.73 6.49 9.05
C GLU A 8 9.98 6.62 7.72
N VAL A 9 10.71 6.92 6.64
CA VAL A 9 10.14 7.01 5.29
C VAL A 9 9.58 5.66 4.86
N LEU A 10 10.34 4.57 5.01
CA LEU A 10 9.90 3.24 4.59
C LEU A 10 8.71 2.74 5.41
N ARG A 11 8.72 2.94 6.73
CA ARG A 11 7.56 2.62 7.58
C ARG A 11 6.33 3.42 7.21
N ARG A 12 6.49 4.70 6.88
CA ARG A 12 5.38 5.55 6.46
C ARG A 12 4.84 5.12 5.10
N ALA A 13 5.71 4.83 4.14
CA ALA A 13 5.32 4.32 2.84
C ALA A 13 4.55 3.01 2.98
N LEU A 14 5.06 2.04 3.77
CA LEU A 14 4.37 0.78 3.99
C LEU A 14 2.99 0.95 4.62
N ARG A 15 2.86 1.83 5.61
CA ARG A 15 1.55 2.16 6.20
C ARG A 15 0.59 2.73 5.18
N LEU A 16 1.05 3.63 4.30
CA LEU A 16 0.21 4.20 3.25
C LEU A 16 -0.31 3.11 2.30
N GLU A 17 0.54 2.21 1.80
CA GLU A 17 0.08 1.16 0.89
C GLU A 17 -0.91 0.20 1.55
N MET A 18 -0.69 -0.13 2.83
CA MET A 18 -1.63 -0.96 3.58
C MET A 18 -2.98 -0.25 3.82
N THR A 19 -2.96 1.07 4.05
CA THR A 19 -4.18 1.89 4.15
C THR A 19 -4.92 1.95 2.81
N HIS A 20 -4.23 2.29 1.72
CA HIS A 20 -4.83 2.36 0.38
C HIS A 20 -5.37 1.01 -0.07
N PHE A 21 -4.67 -0.08 0.22
CA PHE A 21 -5.19 -1.43 -0.01
C PHE A 21 -6.55 -1.62 0.67
N GLY A 22 -6.66 -1.26 1.96
CA GLY A 22 -7.91 -1.36 2.71
C GLY A 22 -9.02 -0.47 2.14
N GLU A 23 -8.69 0.76 1.74
CA GLU A 23 -9.62 1.71 1.15
C GLU A 23 -10.16 1.23 -0.20
N TYR A 24 -9.28 0.76 -1.09
CA TYR A 24 -9.68 0.21 -2.38
C TYR A 24 -10.47 -1.08 -2.23
N GLN A 25 -10.08 -1.97 -1.31
CA GLN A 25 -10.81 -3.22 -1.04
C GLN A 25 -12.21 -2.92 -0.50
N LYS A 26 -12.34 -1.96 0.42
CA LYS A 26 -13.63 -1.50 0.93
C LYS A 26 -14.48 -0.90 -0.19
N GLY A 27 -13.91 -0.01 -0.99
CA GLY A 27 -14.60 0.60 -2.13
C GLY A 27 -15.07 -0.45 -3.14
N ALA A 28 -14.27 -1.47 -3.44
CA ALA A 28 -14.64 -2.57 -4.32
C ALA A 28 -15.82 -3.40 -3.76
N ASN A 29 -15.89 -3.57 -2.45
CA ASN A 29 -16.99 -4.28 -1.78
C ASN A 29 -18.29 -3.47 -1.78
N GLU A 30 -18.20 -2.14 -1.71
CA GLU A 30 -19.36 -1.22 -1.72
C GLU A 30 -19.82 -0.85 -3.14
N ALA A 31 -18.99 -1.07 -4.16
CA ALA A 31 -19.29 -0.73 -5.55
C ALA A 31 -20.41 -1.61 -6.14
N GLN A 32 -21.48 -0.97 -6.60
CA GLN A 32 -22.60 -1.63 -7.29
C GLN A 32 -22.38 -1.78 -8.81
N ILE A 33 -21.50 -0.95 -9.38
CA ILE A 33 -21.16 -1.00 -10.81
C ILE A 33 -20.02 -2.01 -11.02
N PRO A 34 -20.21 -3.06 -11.84
CA PRO A 34 -19.20 -4.11 -12.02
C PRO A 34 -17.84 -3.60 -12.49
N SER A 35 -17.80 -2.63 -13.40
CA SER A 35 -16.55 -2.04 -13.91
C SER A 35 -15.79 -1.26 -12.83
N LEU A 36 -16.50 -0.52 -11.98
CA LEU A 36 -15.92 0.18 -10.83
C LEU A 36 -15.34 -0.81 -9.81
N LYS A 37 -16.08 -1.88 -9.50
CA LYS A 37 -15.60 -2.96 -8.63
C LYS A 37 -14.32 -3.59 -9.17
N ALA A 38 -14.27 -3.88 -10.47
CA ALA A 38 -13.08 -4.45 -11.12
C ALA A 38 -11.88 -3.50 -11.03
N MET A 39 -12.08 -2.21 -11.30
CA MET A 39 -11.03 -1.19 -11.19
C MET A 39 -10.50 -1.08 -9.76
N LEU A 40 -11.38 -0.99 -8.75
CA LEU A 40 -10.97 -0.87 -7.35
C LEU A 40 -10.26 -2.14 -6.86
N THR A 41 -10.71 -3.32 -7.30
CA THR A 41 -10.04 -4.59 -7.01
C THR A 41 -8.63 -4.61 -7.62
N PHE A 42 -8.49 -4.16 -8.86
CA PHE A 42 -7.18 -4.04 -9.50
C PHE A 42 -6.24 -3.11 -8.72
N LEU A 43 -6.73 -1.93 -8.33
CA LEU A 43 -5.94 -0.98 -7.53
C LEU A 43 -5.51 -1.58 -6.19
N ALA A 44 -6.41 -2.28 -5.49
CA ALA A 44 -6.07 -2.98 -4.24
C ALA A 44 -4.93 -4.01 -4.44
N GLU A 45 -4.96 -4.78 -5.53
CA GLU A 45 -3.89 -5.73 -5.84
C GLU A 45 -2.56 -5.05 -6.21
N GLU A 46 -2.58 -3.87 -6.85
CA GLU A 46 -1.36 -3.08 -7.08
C GLU A 46 -0.74 -2.62 -5.76
N GLU A 47 -1.54 -2.19 -4.77
CA GLU A 47 -1.00 -1.77 -3.47
C GLU A 47 -0.33 -2.91 -2.70
N LYS A 48 -0.79 -4.16 -2.87
CA LYS A 48 -0.07 -5.32 -2.33
C LYS A 48 1.32 -5.47 -2.95
N LYS A 49 1.45 -5.20 -4.26
CA LYS A 49 2.75 -5.26 -4.95
C LYS A 49 3.66 -4.15 -4.45
N HIS A 50 3.15 -2.93 -4.27
CA HIS A 50 3.91 -1.82 -3.68
C HIS A 50 4.37 -2.14 -2.25
N ALA A 51 3.47 -2.62 -1.38
CA ALA A 51 3.80 -3.03 -0.03
C ALA A 51 4.89 -4.11 0.00
N LYS A 52 4.85 -5.08 -0.94
CA LYS A 52 5.91 -6.08 -1.09
C LYS A 52 7.25 -5.44 -1.45
N LEU A 53 7.30 -4.53 -2.43
CA LEU A 53 8.54 -3.83 -2.81
C LEU A 53 9.14 -3.05 -1.63
N ILE A 54 8.30 -2.42 -0.81
CA ILE A 54 8.74 -1.69 0.38
C ILE A 54 9.28 -2.66 1.42
N ARG A 55 8.60 -3.78 1.70
CA ARG A 55 9.10 -4.83 2.62
C ARG A 55 10.43 -5.41 2.15
N ASP A 56 10.57 -5.70 0.86
CA ASP A 56 11.82 -6.19 0.27
C ASP A 56 12.94 -5.16 0.50
N LYS A 57 12.65 -3.85 0.36
CA LYS A 57 13.60 -2.78 0.62
C LYS A 57 13.95 -2.62 2.11
N MET A 58 12.97 -2.76 3.00
CA MET A 58 13.17 -2.75 4.45
C MET A 58 14.08 -3.89 4.88
N ALA A 59 13.87 -5.10 4.34
CA ALA A 59 14.73 -6.25 4.60
C ALA A 59 16.18 -6.00 4.16
N GLN A 60 16.39 -5.46 2.95
CA GLN A 60 17.74 -5.11 2.45
C GLN A 60 18.46 -4.11 3.38
N LEU A 61 17.73 -3.17 3.96
CA LEU A 61 18.26 -2.12 4.82
C LEU A 61 18.18 -2.48 6.32
N LYS A 62 17.77 -3.70 6.66
CA LYS A 62 17.59 -4.19 8.04
C LYS A 62 16.63 -3.33 8.88
N VAL A 63 15.65 -2.72 8.24
CA VAL A 63 14.57 -1.96 8.88
C VAL A 63 13.46 -2.93 9.29
N LYS A 64 12.97 -2.82 10.53
CA LYS A 64 11.82 -3.58 11.02
C LYS A 64 10.50 -2.89 10.66
N GLU A 65 9.51 -3.67 10.26
CA GLU A 65 8.11 -3.23 10.07
C GLU A 65 7.56 -2.59 11.35
#